data_AF-A0A925HTI4-F1
#
_entry.id   AF-A0A925HTI4-F1
#
_cell.length_a   1.000
_cell.length_b   1.000
_cell.length_c   1.000
_cell.angle_alpha   90.00
_cell.angle_beta   90.00
_cell.angle_gamma   90.00
#
_symmetry.space_group_name_H-M   'P 1'
#
loop_
_entity.id
_entity.type
_entity.pdbx_description
1 polymer ?
#
loop_
_entity_poly.entity_id
_entity_poly.type
_entity_poly.pdbx_seq_one_letter_code
_entity_poly.pdbx_strand_id
1 'polypeptide(L)'
;MDRRKSLKAIALGSLSAGVLLEGCKLDPKEEKKPGTTDPKKPEFTIDRAKEELARDTALMSQNFFDEHEMATITVLADIIIPKDEISGSASEAGVPGFIDFIVQDMPNHQTPMRGGLRWLDM
;
A
#
# COMPACT_ATOMS: atom_id res chain seq x y z
N MET A 1 5.94 40.93 18.08
CA MET A 1 6.25 41.06 16.63
C MET A 1 5.28 42.02 15.95
N ASP A 2 5.78 42.98 15.18
CA ASP A 2 4.94 43.89 14.39
C ASP A 2 4.42 43.19 13.12
N ARG A 3 3.10 42.94 13.04
CA ARG A 3 2.44 42.31 11.89
C ARG A 3 2.79 42.94 10.53
N ARG A 4 3.05 44.25 10.49
CA ARG A 4 3.45 44.95 9.26
C ARG A 4 4.88 44.61 8.82
N LYS A 5 5.78 44.31 9.77
CA LYS A 5 7.16 43.89 9.46
C LYS A 5 7.17 42.46 8.95
N SER A 6 6.34 41.58 9.52
CA SER A 6 6.17 40.20 9.05
C SER A 6 5.62 40.13 7.61
N LEU A 7 4.62 40.94 7.27
CA LEU A 7 4.09 40.98 5.90
C LEU A 7 5.11 41.51 4.89
N LYS A 8 5.93 42.50 5.25
CA LYS A 8 7.03 42.97 4.39
C LYS A 8 8.09 41.89 4.20
N ALA A 9 8.44 41.14 5.24
CA ALA A 9 9.39 40.05 5.16
C ALA A 9 8.90 38.91 4.26
N ILE A 10 7.63 38.53 4.34
CA ILE A 10 7.01 37.51 3.47
C ILE A 10 7.00 37.99 2.01
N ALA A 11 6.63 39.25 1.74
CA ALA A 11 6.63 39.80 0.38
C ALA A 11 8.04 39.97 -0.22
N LEU A 12 9.05 40.23 0.59
CA LEU A 12 10.46 40.25 0.16
C LEU A 12 11.00 38.84 -0.08
N GLY A 13 10.48 37.83 0.65
CA GLY A 13 10.86 36.42 0.49
C GLY A 13 10.25 35.71 -0.72
N SER A 14 9.22 36.26 -1.37
CA SER A 14 8.60 35.61 -2.55
C SER A 14 9.37 35.80 -3.85
N LEU A 15 10.39 36.66 -3.88
CA LEU A 15 11.22 36.90 -5.07
C LEU A 15 12.29 35.81 -5.28
N SER A 16 12.54 34.94 -4.30
CA SER A 16 13.46 33.80 -4.43
C SER A 16 12.79 32.51 -4.92
N ALA A 17 11.47 32.48 -5.09
CA ALA A 17 10.73 31.32 -5.59
C ALA A 17 11.03 31.02 -7.08
N GLY A 18 11.50 32.00 -7.86
CA GLY A 18 11.82 31.82 -9.28
C GLY A 18 13.03 30.92 -9.55
N VAL A 19 14.01 30.85 -8.62
CA VAL A 19 15.23 30.03 -8.78
C VAL A 19 15.02 28.60 -8.28
N LEU A 20 14.02 28.37 -7.41
CA LEU A 20 13.69 27.03 -6.90
C LEU A 20 12.82 26.21 -7.86
N LEU A 21 12.19 26.85 -8.85
CA LEU A 21 11.40 26.16 -9.87
C LEU A 21 12.26 25.35 -10.86
N GLU A 22 13.55 25.64 -10.97
CA GLU A 22 14.48 24.85 -11.79
C GLU A 22 14.97 23.55 -11.11
N GLY A 23 14.72 23.42 -9.79
CA GLY A 23 15.02 22.20 -9.02
C GLY A 23 13.95 21.11 -9.11
N CYS A 24 12.73 21.46 -9.51
CA CYS A 24 11.68 20.52 -9.84
C CYS A 24 11.59 20.36 -11.36
N LYS A 25 12.42 19.48 -11.92
CA LYS A 25 12.14 18.90 -13.24
C LYS A 25 10.79 18.16 -13.16
N LEU A 26 9.74 18.80 -13.62
CA LEU A 26 8.47 18.17 -13.94
C LEU A 26 8.52 17.78 -15.41
N ASP A 27 9.08 16.61 -15.70
CA ASP A 27 8.91 15.99 -17.02
C ASP A 27 7.43 15.61 -17.20
N PRO A 28 6.82 15.90 -18.35
CA PRO A 28 5.40 15.67 -18.59
C PRO A 28 5.10 14.17 -18.71
N LYS A 29 4.18 13.70 -17.86
CA LYS A 29 3.34 12.49 -17.96
C LYS A 29 3.82 11.43 -18.96
N GLU A 30 4.50 10.40 -18.45
CA GLU A 30 4.33 9.05 -18.98
C GLU A 30 3.07 8.43 -18.37
N GLU A 31 2.11 8.06 -19.21
CA GLU A 31 1.01 7.18 -18.85
C GLU A 31 1.60 5.80 -18.50
N LYS A 32 1.83 5.56 -17.21
CA LYS A 32 2.05 4.20 -16.72
C LYS A 32 0.76 3.42 -16.87
N LYS A 33 0.74 2.54 -17.89
CA LYS A 33 -0.16 1.38 -17.93
C LYS A 33 -0.06 0.64 -16.58
N PRO A 34 -1.16 0.06 -16.07
CA PRO A 34 -1.12 -0.80 -14.89
C PRO A 34 -0.42 -2.10 -15.29
N GLY A 35 0.92 -2.07 -15.26
CA GLY A 35 1.77 -3.22 -15.44
C GLY A 35 1.93 -3.89 -14.10
N THR A 36 1.30 -5.07 -13.99
CA THR A 36 1.65 -6.19 -13.12
C THR A 36 2.95 -5.97 -12.34
N THR A 37 2.83 -5.63 -11.05
CA THR A 37 3.96 -5.73 -10.14
C THR A 37 4.20 -7.21 -9.88
N ASP A 38 5.19 -7.79 -10.57
CA ASP A 38 5.90 -8.96 -10.04
C ASP A 38 6.24 -8.67 -8.57
N PRO A 39 6.07 -9.63 -7.64
CA PRO A 39 6.35 -9.43 -6.22
C PRO A 39 7.86 -9.35 -6.03
N LYS A 40 8.46 -8.20 -6.37
CA LYS A 40 9.82 -7.88 -5.99
C LYS A 40 9.81 -7.82 -4.47
N LYS A 41 10.54 -8.74 -3.81
CA LYS A 41 10.76 -8.71 -2.36
C LYS A 41 11.01 -7.26 -1.93
N PRO A 42 10.28 -6.73 -0.94
CA PRO A 42 10.52 -5.37 -0.49
C PRO A 42 11.96 -5.29 0.00
N GLU A 43 12.78 -4.52 -0.70
CA GLU A 43 14.10 -4.14 -0.23
C GLU A 43 13.88 -3.15 0.92
N PHE A 44 13.90 -3.65 2.14
CA PHE A 44 13.91 -2.80 3.32
C PHE A 44 15.19 -1.96 3.29
N THR A 45 15.05 -0.65 3.10
CA THR A 45 16.17 0.30 3.11
C THR A 45 16.78 0.39 4.51
N ILE A 46 17.89 1.14 4.60
CA ILE A 46 18.81 1.30 5.75
C ILE A 46 18.11 1.75 7.05
N ASP A 47 16.80 2.00 7.02
CA ASP A 47 15.99 2.62 8.06
C ASP A 47 15.39 1.64 9.08
N ARG A 48 15.57 0.31 8.91
CA ARG A 48 15.03 -0.70 9.84
C ARG A 48 16.11 -1.31 10.74
N ALA A 49 15.77 -1.55 12.01
CA ALA A 49 16.64 -2.30 12.91
C ALA A 49 16.78 -3.76 12.44
N LYS A 50 17.86 -4.45 12.80
CA LYS A 50 18.11 -5.83 12.35
C LYS A 50 17.01 -6.80 12.80
N GLU A 51 16.50 -6.59 14.01
CA GLU A 51 15.44 -7.37 14.63
C GLU A 51 14.10 -7.17 13.90
N GLU A 52 13.84 -5.94 13.49
CA GLU A 52 12.66 -5.57 12.71
C GLU A 52 12.69 -6.17 11.31
N LEU A 53 13.84 -6.11 10.65
CA LEU A 53 14.05 -6.70 9.32
C LEU A 53 13.85 -8.22 9.34
N ALA A 54 14.36 -8.89 10.38
CA ALA A 54 14.14 -10.32 10.58
C ALA A 54 12.66 -10.67 10.78
N ARG A 55 11.92 -9.88 11.58
CA ARG A 55 10.48 -10.09 11.81
C ARG A 55 9.67 -9.94 10.52
N ASP A 56 9.86 -8.85 9.77
CA ASP A 56 9.07 -8.64 8.54
C ASP A 56 9.44 -9.64 7.46
N THR A 57 10.71 -10.02 7.35
CA THR A 57 11.12 -11.07 6.41
C THR A 57 10.46 -12.40 6.76
N ALA A 58 10.36 -12.74 8.05
CA ALA A 58 9.66 -13.92 8.50
C ALA A 58 8.16 -13.85 8.17
N LEU A 59 7.54 -12.70 8.39
CA LEU A 59 6.13 -12.44 8.11
C LEU A 59 5.81 -12.55 6.61
N MET A 60 6.63 -11.96 5.76
CA MET A 60 6.43 -12.00 4.29
C MET A 60 6.77 -13.34 3.64
N SER A 61 7.40 -14.26 4.38
CA SER A 61 7.77 -15.59 3.87
C SER A 61 6.74 -16.68 4.16
N GLN A 62 5.74 -16.36 4.98
CA GLN A 62 4.72 -17.30 5.41
C GLN A 62 3.38 -16.97 4.74
N ASN A 63 2.54 -17.98 4.62
CA ASN A 63 1.16 -17.87 4.18
C ASN A 63 0.28 -18.53 5.25
N PHE A 64 -0.79 -17.87 5.66
CA PHE A 64 -1.73 -18.41 6.63
C PHE A 64 -2.81 -19.24 5.96
N PHE A 65 -3.36 -18.74 4.85
CA PHE A 65 -4.41 -19.41 4.08
C PHE A 65 -3.84 -20.44 3.10
N ASP A 66 -4.60 -21.51 2.86
CA ASP A 66 -4.29 -22.46 1.79
C ASP A 66 -4.78 -21.97 0.40
N GLU A 67 -4.46 -22.72 -0.66
CA GLU A 67 -4.82 -22.35 -2.04
C GLU A 67 -6.33 -22.22 -2.24
N HIS A 68 -7.13 -23.08 -1.59
CA HIS A 68 -8.58 -23.07 -1.71
C HIS A 68 -9.17 -21.86 -0.98
N GLU A 69 -8.74 -21.63 0.26
CA GLU A 69 -9.13 -20.47 1.05
C GLU A 69 -8.77 -19.16 0.33
N MET A 70 -7.58 -19.07 -0.28
CA MET A 70 -7.17 -17.91 -1.06
C MET A 70 -8.02 -17.70 -2.32
N ALA A 71 -8.41 -18.77 -3.01
CA ALA A 71 -9.33 -18.67 -4.14
C ALA A 71 -10.70 -18.14 -3.69
N THR A 72 -11.24 -18.66 -2.59
CA THR A 72 -12.52 -18.20 -2.01
C THR A 72 -12.45 -16.73 -1.59
N ILE A 73 -11.39 -16.33 -0.87
CA ILE A 73 -11.18 -14.92 -0.49
C ILE A 73 -11.12 -14.01 -1.72
N THR A 74 -10.43 -14.44 -2.78
CA THR A 74 -10.28 -13.64 -4.01
C THR A 74 -11.63 -13.40 -4.67
N VAL A 75 -12.44 -14.45 -4.82
CA VAL A 75 -13.79 -14.33 -5.40
C VAL A 75 -14.68 -13.44 -4.53
N LEU A 76 -14.67 -13.62 -3.20
CA LEU A 76 -15.45 -12.79 -2.29
C LEU A 76 -15.04 -11.32 -2.34
N ALA A 77 -13.73 -11.04 -2.37
CA ALA A 77 -13.20 -9.68 -2.45
C ALA A 77 -13.66 -8.98 -3.75
N ASP A 78 -13.62 -9.70 -4.88
CA ASP A 78 -14.05 -9.16 -6.17
C ASP A 78 -15.57 -9.01 -6.28
N ILE A 79 -16.36 -9.80 -5.53
CA ILE A 79 -17.81 -9.59 -5.43
C ILE A 79 -18.12 -8.30 -4.66
N ILE A 80 -17.38 -8.00 -3.59
CA ILE A 80 -17.61 -6.82 -2.74
C ILE A 80 -17.12 -5.55 -3.44
N ILE A 81 -15.94 -5.58 -4.06
CA ILE A 81 -15.37 -4.48 -4.85
C ILE A 81 -15.04 -5.03 -6.25
N PRO A 82 -16.01 -5.02 -7.16
CA PRO A 82 -15.80 -5.47 -8.52
C PRO A 82 -15.02 -4.44 -9.32
N LYS A 83 -14.47 -4.89 -10.44
CA LYS A 83 -13.92 -4.01 -11.46
C LYS A 83 -15.03 -3.12 -12.04
N ASP A 84 -14.73 -1.84 -12.23
CA ASP A 84 -15.61 -0.89 -12.91
C ASP A 84 -14.91 -0.25 -14.13
N GLU A 85 -15.52 0.77 -14.73
CA GLU A 85 -14.97 1.44 -15.91
C GLU A 85 -13.70 2.27 -15.62
N ILE A 86 -13.46 2.62 -14.36
CA ILE A 86 -12.42 3.55 -13.90
C ILE A 86 -11.33 2.83 -13.07
N SER A 87 -11.73 1.82 -12.30
CA SER A 87 -10.99 1.17 -11.22
C SER A 87 -10.88 -0.33 -11.48
N GLY A 88 -9.73 -0.90 -11.10
CA GLY A 88 -9.55 -2.36 -11.07
C GLY A 88 -10.35 -3.04 -9.96
N SER A 89 -10.45 -4.37 -9.99
CA SER A 89 -11.07 -5.16 -8.91
C SER A 89 -10.22 -5.20 -7.64
N ALA A 90 -10.80 -5.69 -6.54
CA ALA A 90 -10.07 -5.91 -5.29
C ALA A 90 -8.84 -6.82 -5.48
N SER A 91 -8.95 -7.86 -6.31
CA SER A 91 -7.86 -8.76 -6.65
C SER A 91 -6.75 -8.06 -7.43
N GLU A 92 -7.09 -7.20 -8.41
CA GLU A 92 -6.12 -6.38 -9.13
C GLU A 92 -5.41 -5.37 -8.22
N ALA A 93 -6.06 -4.94 -7.13
CA ALA A 93 -5.48 -4.08 -6.10
C ALA A 93 -4.65 -4.84 -5.04
N GLY A 94 -4.55 -6.17 -5.11
CA GLY A 94 -3.77 -6.97 -4.16
C GLY A 94 -4.42 -7.19 -2.79
N VAL A 95 -5.74 -6.94 -2.66
CA VAL A 95 -6.47 -7.09 -1.39
C VAL A 95 -6.37 -8.51 -0.79
N PRO A 96 -6.50 -9.62 -1.56
CA PRO A 96 -6.37 -10.95 -0.99
C PRO A 96 -5.02 -11.21 -0.31
N GLY A 97 -3.93 -10.76 -0.93
CA GLY A 97 -2.58 -10.87 -0.34
C GLY A 97 -2.41 -10.00 0.90
N PHE A 98 -3.03 -8.82 0.93
CA PHE A 98 -3.06 -7.98 2.11
C PHE A 98 -3.82 -8.62 3.28
N ILE A 99 -4.94 -9.31 3.01
CA ILE A 99 -5.69 -10.03 4.04
C ILE A 99 -4.83 -11.14 4.66
N ASP A 100 -4.12 -11.93 3.85
CA ASP A 100 -3.19 -12.96 4.34
C ASP A 100 -2.09 -12.35 5.23
N PHE A 101 -1.48 -11.25 4.79
CA PHE A 101 -0.48 -10.53 5.57
C PHE A 101 -1.01 -10.05 6.94
N ILE A 102 -2.18 -9.40 6.97
CA ILE A 102 -2.75 -8.86 8.22
C ILE A 102 -3.09 -9.97 9.20
N VAL A 103 -3.60 -11.10 8.72
CA VAL A 103 -3.95 -12.24 9.58
C VAL A 103 -2.71 -12.88 10.21
N GLN A 104 -1.55 -12.77 9.55
CA GLN A 104 -0.27 -13.19 10.12
C GLN A 104 0.28 -12.18 11.12
N ASP A 105 0.20 -10.88 10.82
CA ASP A 105 0.69 -9.81 11.70
C ASP A 105 -0.16 -9.69 12.98
N MET A 106 -1.46 -9.98 12.85
CA MET A 106 -2.47 -9.86 13.90
C MET A 106 -3.18 -11.20 14.13
N PRO A 107 -2.58 -12.12 14.93
CA PRO A 107 -3.08 -13.49 15.10
C PRO A 107 -4.51 -13.61 15.65
N ASN A 108 -5.03 -12.57 16.31
CA ASN A 108 -6.41 -12.51 16.77
C ASN A 108 -7.44 -12.58 15.62
N HIS A 109 -7.05 -12.30 14.37
CA HIS A 109 -7.91 -12.45 13.19
C HIS A 109 -7.93 -13.87 12.61
N GLN A 110 -7.00 -14.76 12.98
CA GLN A 110 -6.87 -16.10 12.39
C GLN A 110 -8.12 -16.96 12.61
N THR A 111 -8.56 -17.07 13.87
CA THR A 111 -9.74 -17.87 14.25
C THR A 111 -11.03 -17.40 13.57
N PRO A 112 -11.42 -16.10 13.64
CA PRO A 112 -12.65 -15.65 12.99
C PRO A 112 -12.58 -15.76 11.46
N MET A 113 -11.42 -15.52 10.84
CA MET A 113 -11.28 -15.62 9.37
C MET A 113 -11.46 -17.05 8.87
N ARG A 114 -10.69 -18.00 9.40
CA ARG A 114 -10.79 -19.42 9.00
C ARG A 114 -12.14 -20.02 9.40
N GLY A 115 -12.68 -19.62 10.54
CA GLY A 115 -14.03 -20.01 10.96
C GLY A 115 -15.10 -19.54 9.98
N GLY A 116 -15.02 -18.30 9.52
CA GLY A 116 -15.94 -17.73 8.54
C GLY A 116 -15.86 -18.40 7.17
N LEU A 117 -14.65 -18.66 6.65
CA LEU A 117 -14.47 -19.35 5.37
C LEU A 117 -15.07 -20.77 5.40
N ARG A 118 -14.85 -21.51 6.50
CA ARG A 118 -15.44 -22.85 6.67
C ARG A 118 -16.97 -22.87 6.66
N TRP A 119 -17.63 -21.76 7.02
CA TRP A 119 -19.09 -21.67 6.95
C TRP A 119 -19.60 -21.54 5.51
N LEU A 120 -18.77 -21.05 4.59
CA LEU A 120 -19.14 -20.88 3.18
C LEU A 120 -18.93 -22.17 2.36
N ASP A 121 -18.03 -23.04 2.80
CA ASP A 121 -17.65 -24.29 2.13
C ASP A 121 -18.47 -25.53 2.59
N MET A 122 -19.64 -25.32 3.21
CA MET A 122 -20.52 -26.41 3.69
C MET A 122 -21.27 -27.13 2.56
#